data_AF-A0A8J8Q798-F1
#
_entry.id   AF-A0A8J8Q798-F1
#
_cell.length_a   1.000
_cell.length_b   1.000
_cell.length_c   1.000
_cell.angle_alpha   90.00
_cell.angle_beta   90.00
_cell.angle_gamma   90.00
#
_symmetry.space_group_name_H-M   'P 1'
#
loop_
_entity.id
_entity.type
_entity.pdbx_description
1 polymer ?
#
loop_
_entity_poly.entity_id
_entity_poly.type
_entity_poly.pdbx_seq_one_letter_code
_entity_poly.pdbx_strand_id
1 'polypeptide(L)' 'MSTFVVDLTNGVQKTFERVEQLEADWIRCTRSRTETKPHHAGDETTKYYPLVDVESIRTVR' A
#
# COMPACT_ATOMS: atom_id res chain seq x y z
N MET A 1 -6.27 -1.40 14.65
CA MET A 1 -5.85 -0.68 13.42
C MET A 1 -5.88 -1.71 12.30
N SER A 2 -6.67 -1.50 11.25
CA SER A 2 -6.78 -2.51 10.19
C SER A 2 -5.51 -2.50 9.33
N THR A 3 -4.92 -3.68 9.12
CA THR A 3 -3.74 -3.83 8.28
C THR A 3 -4.13 -4.53 6.99
N PHE A 4 -3.70 -4.02 5.86
CA PHE A 4 -3.93 -4.59 4.53
C PHE A 4 -2.64 -5.18 3.99
N VAL A 5 -2.71 -6.40 3.49
CA VAL A 5 -1.63 -7.04 2.74
C VAL A 5 -2.03 -7.09 1.28
N VAL A 6 -1.21 -6.47 0.44
CA VAL A 6 -1.33 -6.45 -1.02
C VAL A 6 -0.29 -7.41 -1.57
N ASP A 7 -0.75 -8.48 -2.20
CA ASP A 7 0.10 -9.39 -2.97
C ASP A 7 0.16 -8.90 -4.40
N LEU A 8 1.37 -8.68 -4.89
CA LEU A 8 1.61 -8.25 -6.27
C LEU A 8 1.91 -9.47 -7.15
N THR A 9 1.55 -9.39 -8.42
CA THR A 9 1.74 -10.47 -9.42
C THR A 9 3.20 -10.89 -9.62
N ASN A 10 4.15 -10.03 -9.21
CA ASN A 10 5.59 -10.34 -9.21
C ASN A 10 6.05 -11.11 -7.96
N GLY A 11 5.14 -11.61 -7.14
CA GLY A 11 5.42 -12.34 -5.90
C GLY A 11 5.83 -11.45 -4.73
N VAL A 12 5.83 -10.12 -4.88
CA VAL A 12 6.15 -9.19 -3.80
C VAL A 12 4.92 -8.93 -2.96
N GLN A 13 5.05 -9.15 -1.66
CA GLN A 13 4.03 -8.80 -0.68
C GLN A 13 4.33 -7.46 -0.01
N LYS A 14 3.30 -6.64 0.19
CA LYS A 14 3.43 -5.36 0.91
C LYS A 14 2.29 -5.12 1.87
N THR A 15 2.66 -4.54 3.01
CA THR A 15 1.72 -4.22 4.10
C THR A 15 1.44 -2.72 4.14
N PHE A 16 0.17 -2.38 4.29
CA PHE A 16 -0.37 -1.02 4.32
C PHE A 16 -1.44 -0.87 5.40
N GLU A 17 -1.72 0.37 5.82
CA GLU A 17 -2.75 0.70 6.81
C GLU A 17 -4.06 1.14 6.14
N ARG A 18 -3.98 1.54 4.85
CA ARG A 18 -5.14 1.89 4.04
C ARG A 18 -4.88 1.52 2.59
N VAL A 19 -5.90 0.96 1.95
CA VAL A 19 -5.94 0.68 0.50
C VAL A 19 -7.25 1.24 -0.04
N GLU A 20 -7.18 2.02 -1.11
CA GLU A 20 -8.30 2.67 -1.78
C GLU A 20 -8.23 2.33 -3.27
N GLN A 21 -9.34 1.89 -3.86
CA GLN A 21 -9.43 1.70 -5.31
C GLN A 21 -9.78 3.04 -5.95
N LEU A 22 -8.98 3.44 -6.92
CA LEU A 22 -9.14 4.65 -7.70
C LEU A 22 -9.84 4.35 -9.03
N GLU A 23 -10.26 5.40 -9.72
CA GLU A 23 -10.70 5.31 -11.11
C GLU A 23 -9.54 4.84 -12.01
N ALA A 24 -9.87 4.27 -13.17
CA ALA A 24 -8.92 3.75 -14.17
C ALA A 24 -8.11 2.51 -13.75
N ASP A 25 -8.67 1.64 -12.90
CA ASP A 25 -8.04 0.37 -12.50
C ASP A 25 -6.73 0.53 -11.72
N TRP A 26 -6.68 1.50 -10.80
CA TRP A 26 -5.55 1.70 -9.89
C TRP A 26 -5.96 1.52 -8.43
N ILE A 27 -4.99 1.23 -7.57
CA ILE A 27 -5.12 1.31 -6.12
C ILE A 27 -4.09 2.26 -5.53
N ARG A 28 -4.50 2.99 -4.49
CA ARG A 28 -3.67 3.82 -3.63
C ARG A 28 -3.50 3.12 -2.30
N CYS A 29 -2.24 2.91 -1.90
CA CYS A 29 -1.89 2.24 -0.66
C CYS A 29 -1.06 3.17 0.23
N THR A 30 -1.45 3.30 1.49
CA THR A 30 -0.83 4.22 2.45
C THR A 30 -0.37 3.48 3.70
N ARG A 31 0.81 3.83 4.20
CA ARG A 31 1.35 3.32 5.46
C ARG A 31 2.22 4.37 6.13
N SER A 32 2.26 4.33 7.45
CA SER A 32 3.18 5.10 8.28
C SER A 32 4.63 4.75 7.93
N ARG A 33 5.50 5.76 7.93
CA ARG A 33 6.94 5.55 7.80
C ARG A 33 7.45 4.95 9.10
N THR A 34 8.10 3.80 9.00
CA THR A 34 8.75 3.14 10.14
C THR A 34 10.06 3.83 10.54
N GLU A 35 10.64 4.65 9.65
CA GLU A 35 11.89 5.39 9.90
C GLU A 35 11.73 6.85 9.50
N THR A 36 11.90 7.74 10.48
CA THR A 36 11.85 9.20 10.29
C THR A 36 13.14 9.64 9.63
N LYS A 37 13.14 9.80 8.31
CA LYS A 37 14.29 10.37 7.60
C LYS A 37 14.25 11.89 7.75
N PRO A 38 15.25 12.54 8.37
CA PRO A 38 15.20 13.97 8.70
C PRO A 38 15.10 14.88 7.48
N HIS A 39 15.45 14.40 6.29
CA HIS A 39 15.37 15.14 5.03
C HIS A 39 14.10 14.88 4.22
N HIS A 40 13.19 14.01 4.70
CA HIS A 40 11.93 13.73 4.03
C HIS A 40 10.77 14.12 4.95
N ALA A 41 10.14 15.26 4.64
CA ALA A 41 8.90 15.66 5.31
C ALA A 41 7.81 14.59 5.13
N GLY A 42 6.96 14.44 6.15
CA GLY A 42 5.79 13.57 6.16
C GLY A 42 5.98 12.24 6.90
N ASP A 43 4.94 11.86 7.66
CA ASP A 43 4.89 10.65 8.49
C ASP A 43 4.39 9.41 7.73
N GLU A 44 3.93 9.59 6.48
CA GLU A 44 3.31 8.54 5.67
C GLU A 44 4.03 8.31 4.34
N THR A 45 3.92 7.08 3.84
CA THR A 45 4.32 6.68 2.49
C THR A 45 3.08 6.24 1.72
N THR A 46 2.82 6.91 0.60
CA THR A 46 1.80 6.50 -0.38
C THR A 46 2.46 5.76 -1.54
N LYS A 47 1.87 4.66 -1.98
CA LYS A 47 2.24 3.93 -3.20
C LYS A 47 1.01 3.71 -4.06
N TYR A 48 1.21 3.66 -5.37
CA TYR A 48 0.17 3.38 -6.34
C TYR A 48 0.52 2.12 -7.11
N TYR A 49 -0.48 1.27 -7.34
CA TYR A 49 -0.36 0.05 -8.13
C TYR A 49 -1.51 -0.02 -9.13
N PRO A 50 -1.26 -0.38 -10.40
CA PRO A 50 -2.35 -0.75 -11.29
C PRO A 50 -2.94 -2.08 -10.79
N LEU A 51 -4.25 -2.28 -10.94
CA LEU A 51 -4.94 -3.51 -10.53
C LEU A 51 -4.38 -4.74 -11.25
N VAL A 52 -3.86 -4.58 -12.46
CA VAL A 52 -3.23 -5.67 -13.23
C VAL A 52 -1.99 -6.24 -12.52
N ASP A 53 -1.35 -5.44 -11.66
CA ASP A 53 -0.19 -5.84 -10.87
C ASP A 53 -0.58 -6.37 -9.48
N VAL A 54 -1.86 -6.36 -9.13
CA VAL A 54 -2.38 -6.77 -7.83
C VAL A 54 -3.05 -8.13 -7.95
N GLU A 55 -2.44 -9.14 -7.35
CA GLU A 55 -2.97 -10.49 -7.32
C GLU A 55 -4.10 -10.60 -6.29
N SER A 56 -3.89 -10.07 -5.08
CA SER A 56 -4.92 -10.06 -4.05
C SER A 56 -4.71 -8.97 -2.99
N ILE A 57 -5.80 -8.60 -2.31
CA ILE A 57 -5.79 -7.66 -1.18
C ILE A 57 -6.52 -8.33 -0.03
N ARG A 58 -5.84 -8.52 1.10
CA ARG A 58 -6.44 -9.14 2.30
C ARG A 58 -6.27 -8.27 3.54
N THR A 59 -7.28 -8.28 4.40
CA THR A 59 -7.23 -7.57 5.68
C THR A 59 -6.75 -8.52 6.77
N VAL A 60 -5.76 -8.09 7.55
CA VAL A 60 -5.22 -8.77 8.71
C VAL A 60 -5.69 -8.00 9.94
N ARG A 61 -6.40 -8.69 10.84
CA ARG A 61 -6.92 -8.16 12.11
C ARG A 61 -5.90 -8.33 13.22
#